data_AF-A0A2Z5WWG5-F1
#
_entry.id   AF-A0A2Z5WWG5-F1
#
_cell.length_a   1.000
_cell.length_b   1.000
_cell.length_c   1.000
_cell.angle_alpha   90.00
_cell.angle_beta   90.00
_cell.angle_gamma   90.00
#
_symmetry.space_group_name_H-M   'P 1'
#
loop_
_entity.id
_entity.type
_entity.pdbx_description
1 polymer ?
#
loop_
_entity_poly.entity_id
_entity_poly.type
_entity_poly.pdbx_seq_one_letter_code
_entity_poly.pdbx_strand_id
1 'polypeptide(L)'
;MEYGMILLIGIASFGYAPLKLLHPLAIVQGSHIKVNAPNVPEQFDKLLKRDLTSYLQDIYKEVVTVEYELLRAKPTQVGVALPKYYIWVKIYRQNRQISGQKVLIDEGAVKVAAVERTHFTVLNYLVIADLKKSPERINQVFPLPVGDKIRLRLK
;
A
#
# COMPACT_ATOMS: atom_id res chain seq x y z
N MET A 1 17.36 -77.86 -16.00
CA MET A 1 17.18 -76.56 -16.65
C MET A 1 15.69 -76.29 -16.69
N GLU A 2 15.19 -75.33 -15.92
CA GLU A 2 14.03 -74.47 -16.25
C GLU A 2 14.07 -73.27 -15.29
N TYR A 3 14.16 -72.06 -15.83
CA TYR A 3 14.23 -70.80 -15.08
C TYR A 3 12.81 -70.28 -14.82
N GLY A 4 12.39 -70.23 -13.55
CA GLY A 4 11.13 -69.64 -13.12
C GLY A 4 11.27 -68.12 -12.96
N MET A 5 10.58 -67.40 -13.85
CA MET A 5 10.56 -65.94 -14.03
C MET A 5 10.08 -65.18 -12.77
N ILE A 6 10.89 -64.22 -12.29
CA ILE A 6 10.54 -63.29 -11.21
C ILE A 6 9.61 -62.19 -11.77
N LEU A 7 8.40 -62.10 -11.23
CA LEU A 7 7.45 -61.01 -11.49
C LEU A 7 7.77 -59.82 -10.57
N LEU A 8 8.44 -58.80 -11.08
CA LEU A 8 8.64 -57.52 -10.39
C LEU A 8 7.37 -56.65 -10.57
N ILE A 9 6.59 -56.52 -9.49
CA ILE A 9 5.50 -55.54 -9.39
C ILE A 9 6.15 -54.18 -9.12
N GLY A 10 6.33 -53.39 -10.18
CA GLY A 10 6.72 -51.99 -10.08
C GLY A 10 5.55 -51.14 -9.59
N ILE A 11 5.63 -50.66 -8.35
CA ILE A 11 4.71 -49.64 -7.83
C ILE A 11 5.09 -48.32 -8.51
N ALA A 12 4.31 -47.93 -9.53
CA ALA A 12 4.36 -46.61 -10.11
C ALA A 12 3.79 -45.60 -9.11
N SER A 13 4.66 -45.02 -8.29
CA SER A 13 4.35 -43.84 -7.48
C SER A 13 4.16 -42.65 -8.43
N PHE A 14 2.96 -42.56 -9.03
CA PHE A 14 2.53 -41.36 -9.75
C PHE A 14 2.61 -40.19 -8.77
N GLY A 15 3.48 -39.23 -9.08
CA GLY A 15 3.63 -38.00 -8.34
C GLY A 15 2.33 -37.23 -8.33
N TYR A 16 1.56 -37.36 -7.24
CA TYR A 16 0.52 -36.40 -6.95
C TYR A 16 1.20 -35.06 -6.68
N ALA A 17 1.01 -34.11 -7.60
CA ALA A 17 1.34 -32.72 -7.32
C ALA A 17 0.66 -32.34 -6.00
N PRO A 18 1.33 -31.64 -5.06
CA PRO A 18 0.68 -31.21 -3.84
C PRO A 18 -0.50 -30.34 -4.23
N LEU A 19 -1.70 -30.82 -3.91
CA LEU A 19 -2.95 -30.08 -4.06
C LEU A 19 -2.75 -28.77 -3.29
N LYS A 20 -2.55 -27.66 -4.01
CA LYS A 20 -2.46 -26.34 -3.38
C LYS A 20 -3.84 -26.08 -2.79
N LEU A 21 -4.00 -26.40 -1.50
CA LEU A 21 -5.17 -26.05 -0.72
C LEU A 21 -5.24 -24.53 -0.70
N LEU A 22 -6.01 -23.97 -1.63
CA LEU A 22 -6.30 -22.54 -1.67
C LEU A 22 -7.08 -22.21 -0.41
N HIS A 23 -6.40 -21.61 0.58
CA HIS A 23 -7.04 -21.20 1.81
C HIS A 23 -8.19 -20.24 1.48
N PRO A 24 -9.44 -20.50 1.93
CA PRO A 24 -10.60 -19.66 1.60
C PRO A 24 -10.41 -18.20 2.01
N LEU A 25 -9.62 -17.94 3.06
CA LEU A 25 -9.25 -16.58 3.50
C LEU A 25 -8.44 -15.80 2.44
N ALA A 26 -7.57 -16.47 1.67
CA ALA A 26 -6.79 -15.80 0.62
C ALA A 26 -7.68 -15.39 -0.57
N ILE A 27 -8.70 -16.20 -0.88
CA ILE A 27 -9.70 -15.89 -1.91
C ILE A 27 -10.54 -14.68 -1.49
N VAL A 28 -11.00 -14.65 -0.23
CA VAL A 28 -11.77 -13.53 0.33
C VAL A 28 -10.93 -12.24 0.33
N GLN A 29 -9.68 -12.29 0.78
CA GLN A 29 -8.79 -11.14 0.77
C GLN A 29 -8.54 -10.58 -0.64
N GLY A 30 -8.31 -11.46 -1.62
CA GLY A 30 -8.15 -11.06 -3.02
C GLY A 30 -9.39 -10.36 -3.60
N SER A 31 -10.59 -10.78 -3.17
CA SER A 31 -11.85 -10.19 -3.65
C SER A 31 -12.04 -8.73 -3.20
N HIS A 32 -11.71 -8.38 -1.96
CA HIS A 32 -11.85 -7.02 -1.44
C HIS A 32 -10.84 -6.05 -2.05
N ILE A 33 -9.61 -6.48 -2.36
CA ILE A 33 -8.66 -5.67 -3.13
C ILE A 33 -9.24 -5.41 -4.51
N LYS A 34 -9.69 -6.46 -5.20
CA LYS A 34 -10.26 -6.33 -6.54
C LYS A 34 -11.46 -5.37 -6.52
N VAL A 35 -12.35 -5.45 -5.52
CA VAL A 35 -13.58 -4.64 -5.44
C VAL A 35 -13.34 -3.20 -4.99
N ASN A 36 -12.33 -2.91 -4.18
CA ASN A 36 -12.14 -1.57 -3.61
C ASN A 36 -10.95 -0.78 -4.19
N ALA A 37 -9.90 -1.46 -4.66
CA ALA A 37 -8.77 -0.78 -5.27
C ALA A 37 -9.11 -0.46 -6.75
N PRO A 38 -8.80 0.76 -7.23
CA PRO A 38 -8.85 1.04 -8.65
C PRO A 38 -7.96 0.05 -9.41
N ASN A 39 -8.54 -0.65 -10.39
CA ASN A 39 -7.85 -1.69 -11.15
C ASN A 39 -7.02 -1.12 -12.32
N VAL A 40 -7.22 0.16 -12.64
CA VAL A 40 -6.51 0.89 -13.69
C VAL A 40 -5.50 1.82 -13.01
N PRO A 41 -4.19 1.72 -13.30
CA PRO A 41 -3.16 2.54 -12.67
C PRO A 41 -3.41 4.06 -12.77
N GLU A 42 -3.91 4.53 -13.91
CA GLU A 42 -4.24 5.95 -14.10
C GLU A 42 -5.40 6.42 -13.20
N GLN A 43 -6.41 5.56 -13.01
CA GLN A 43 -7.50 5.86 -12.08
C GLN A 43 -7.03 5.85 -10.64
N PHE A 44 -6.11 4.93 -10.29
CA PHE A 44 -5.48 4.91 -8.97
C PHE A 44 -4.79 6.24 -8.68
N ASP A 45 -3.90 6.67 -9.58
CA ASP A 45 -3.14 7.92 -9.41
C ASP A 45 -4.06 9.13 -9.31
N LYS A 46 -5.01 9.26 -10.24
CA LYS A 46 -5.95 10.38 -10.30
C LYS A 46 -6.78 10.49 -9.02
N LEU A 47 -7.35 9.39 -8.54
CA LEU A 47 -8.19 9.39 -7.34
C LEU A 47 -7.36 9.66 -6.08
N LEU A 48 -6.22 8.98 -5.95
CA LEU A 48 -5.37 9.16 -4.77
C LEU A 48 -4.86 10.59 -4.68
N LYS A 49 -4.40 11.17 -5.79
CA LYS A 49 -3.92 12.54 -5.83
C LYS A 49 -5.02 13.55 -5.54
N ARG A 50 -6.24 13.34 -6.07
CA ARG A 50 -7.42 14.17 -5.76
C ARG A 50 -7.70 14.17 -4.25
N ASP A 51 -7.77 12.98 -3.65
CA ASP A 51 -8.21 12.83 -2.26
C ASP A 51 -7.14 13.30 -1.27
N LEU A 52 -5.86 13.02 -1.54
CA LEU A 52 -4.74 13.59 -0.77
C LEU A 52 -4.71 15.11 -0.85
N THR A 53 -4.89 15.67 -2.05
CA THR A 53 -4.90 17.13 -2.25
C THR A 53 -6.06 17.76 -1.50
N SER A 54 -7.27 17.20 -1.60
CA SER A 54 -8.45 17.71 -0.89
C SER A 54 -8.26 17.67 0.62
N TYR A 55 -7.77 16.55 1.17
CA TYR A 55 -7.50 16.42 2.60
C TYR A 55 -6.45 17.43 3.08
N LEU A 56 -5.33 17.56 2.36
CA LEU A 56 -4.24 18.44 2.78
C LEU A 56 -4.56 19.93 2.56
N GLN A 57 -5.35 20.29 1.55
CA GLN A 57 -5.87 21.65 1.41
C GLN A 57 -6.72 22.04 2.62
N ASP A 58 -7.54 21.13 3.13
CA ASP A 58 -8.33 21.38 4.34
C ASP A 58 -7.46 21.50 5.60
N ILE A 59 -6.42 20.67 5.75
CA ILE A 59 -5.49 20.74 6.89
C ILE A 59 -4.68 22.06 6.90
N TYR A 60 -4.12 22.45 5.76
CA TYR A 60 -3.26 23.64 5.65
C TYR A 60 -4.03 24.94 5.40
N LYS A 61 -5.34 24.86 5.16
CA LYS A 61 -6.24 25.99 4.86
C LYS A 61 -5.73 26.86 3.70
N GLU A 62 -5.15 26.22 2.69
CA GLU A 62 -4.59 26.88 1.52
C GLU A 62 -4.55 25.96 0.29
N VAL A 63 -4.34 26.56 -0.89
CA VAL A 63 -4.19 25.81 -2.14
C VAL A 63 -2.81 25.16 -2.19
N VAL A 64 -2.78 23.85 -2.01
CA VAL A 64 -1.56 23.03 -2.13
C VAL A 64 -1.58 22.14 -3.37
N THR A 65 -0.38 21.76 -3.82
CA THR A 65 -0.16 20.64 -4.73
C THR A 65 0.53 19.51 -3.97
N VAL A 66 0.10 18.28 -4.22
CA VAL A 66 0.66 17.09 -3.56
C VAL A 66 1.39 16.22 -4.57
N GLU A 67 2.61 15.82 -4.23
CA GLU A 67 3.32 14.71 -4.85
C GLU A 67 3.38 13.56 -3.85
N TYR A 68 3.36 12.33 -4.34
CA TYR A 68 3.32 11.17 -3.46
C TYR A 68 4.15 10.02 -3.98
N GLU A 69 4.56 9.17 -3.04
CA GLU A 69 5.27 7.93 -3.31
C GLU A 69 4.71 6.80 -2.45
N LEU A 70 4.47 5.63 -3.04
CA LEU A 70 4.05 4.46 -2.29
C LEU A 70 5.22 3.89 -1.47
N LEU A 71 5.08 3.88 -0.15
CA LEU A 71 6.04 3.23 0.75
C LEU A 71 6.00 1.70 0.64
N ARG A 72 4.96 1.15 0.02
CA ARG A 72 4.83 -0.28 -0.28
C ARG A 72 4.08 -0.48 -1.59
N ALA A 73 4.60 -1.36 -2.45
CA ALA A 73 4.04 -1.63 -3.78
C ALA A 73 2.64 -2.27 -3.76
N LYS A 74 2.31 -3.02 -2.70
CA LYS A 74 1.03 -3.70 -2.56
C LYS A 74 0.27 -3.19 -1.33
N PRO A 75 -1.07 -3.10 -1.40
CA PRO A 75 -1.86 -2.76 -0.24
C PRO A 75 -1.70 -3.81 0.87
N THR A 76 -1.95 -3.39 2.09
CA THR A 76 -2.06 -4.29 3.24
C THR A 76 -3.53 -4.49 3.57
N GLN A 77 -3.94 -5.74 3.67
CA GLN A 77 -5.29 -6.10 4.07
C GLN A 77 -5.24 -7.24 5.08
N VAL A 78 -5.97 -7.09 6.18
CA VAL A 78 -6.17 -8.12 7.20
C VAL A 78 -7.67 -8.44 7.23
N GLY A 79 -8.02 -9.70 7.03
CA GLY A 79 -9.42 -10.14 6.94
C GLY A 79 -10.22 -9.41 5.85
N VAL A 80 -11.44 -8.99 6.20
CA VAL A 80 -12.41 -8.29 5.33
C VAL A 80 -12.24 -6.76 5.33
N ALA A 81 -11.19 -6.24 5.97
CA ALA A 81 -10.97 -4.81 6.04
C ALA A 81 -10.66 -4.20 4.66
N LEU A 82 -10.91 -2.90 4.50
CA LEU A 82 -10.52 -2.18 3.29
C LEU A 82 -9.01 -2.26 3.02
N PRO A 83 -8.58 -2.36 1.74
CA PRO A 83 -7.17 -2.33 1.34
C PRO A 83 -6.51 -1.02 1.79
N LYS A 84 -5.39 -1.13 2.51
CA LYS A 84 -4.65 0.03 3.04
C LYS A 84 -3.38 0.27 2.25
N TYR A 85 -3.12 1.52 1.91
CA TYR A 85 -1.88 1.97 1.27
C TYR A 85 -1.12 2.89 2.22
N TYR A 86 0.20 2.87 2.08
CA TYR A 86 1.10 3.69 2.89
C TYR A 86 1.94 4.54 1.95
N ILE A 87 1.97 5.83 2.23
CA ILE A 87 2.36 6.84 1.25
C ILE A 87 3.28 7.84 1.94
N TRP A 88 4.32 8.27 1.25
CA TRP A 88 5.03 9.50 1.58
C TRP A 88 4.48 10.62 0.72
N VAL A 89 4.13 11.75 1.32
CA VAL A 89 3.65 12.93 0.59
C VAL A 89 4.64 14.07 0.71
N LYS A 90 4.78 14.83 -0.36
CA LYS A 90 5.44 16.14 -0.39
C LYS A 90 4.39 17.18 -0.76
N ILE A 91 4.33 18.26 0.01
CA ILE A 91 3.27 19.25 -0.06
C ILE A 91 3.89 20.56 -0.50
N TYR A 92 3.33 21.12 -1.56
CA TYR A 92 3.87 22.31 -2.19
C TYR A 92 2.84 23.43 -2.21
N ARG A 93 3.28 24.64 -1.92
CA ARG A 93 2.55 25.88 -2.16
C ARG A 93 3.03 26.50 -3.46
N GLN A 94 2.11 27.10 -4.22
CA GLN A 94 2.48 27.87 -5.41
C GLN A 94 3.14 29.19 -4.99
N ASN A 95 4.33 29.47 -5.55
CA ASN A 95 4.96 30.77 -5.36
C ASN A 95 4.17 31.83 -6.16
N ARG A 96 3.53 32.76 -5.47
CA ARG A 96 2.74 33.83 -6.12
C ARG A 96 3.62 34.85 -6.84
N GLN A 97 4.91 34.96 -6.47
CA GLN A 97 5.83 35.93 -7.07
C GLN A 97 6.55 35.38 -8.30
N ILE A 98 6.65 34.05 -8.44
CA ILE A 98 7.37 33.40 -9.54
C ILE A 98 6.46 32.34 -10.15
N SER A 99 5.90 32.65 -11.33
CA SER A 99 5.01 31.75 -12.06
C SER A 99 5.70 30.41 -12.34
N GLY A 100 5.00 29.31 -12.06
CA GLY A 100 5.51 27.95 -12.25
C GLY A 100 6.40 27.40 -11.11
N GLN A 101 6.84 28.24 -10.17
CA GLN A 101 7.64 27.74 -9.04
C GLN A 101 6.75 27.24 -7.90
N LYS A 102 7.09 26.06 -7.38
CA LYS A 102 6.46 25.43 -6.22
C LYS A 102 7.44 25.45 -5.05
N VAL A 103 6.97 25.83 -3.87
CA VAL A 103 7.74 25.82 -2.63
C VAL A 103 7.29 24.65 -1.79
N LEU A 104 8.21 23.74 -1.44
CA LEU A 104 7.92 22.66 -0.50
C LEU A 104 7.62 23.28 0.87
N ILE A 105 6.42 23.06 1.38
CA ILE A 105 5.99 23.57 2.69
C ILE A 105 6.02 22.49 3.76
N ASP A 106 5.82 21.22 3.38
CA ASP A 106 5.90 20.10 4.31
C ASP A 106 6.02 18.74 3.59
N GLU A 107 6.33 17.71 4.35
CA GLU A 107 6.27 16.31 3.92
C GLU A 107 5.85 15.39 5.08
N GLY A 108 5.41 14.18 4.77
CA GLY A 108 5.03 13.24 5.82
C GLY A 108 4.51 11.90 5.34
N ALA A 109 4.19 11.04 6.31
CA ALA A 109 3.68 9.71 6.06
C ALA A 109 2.15 9.67 6.20
N VAL A 110 1.48 9.09 5.21
CA VAL A 110 0.02 8.98 5.15
C VAL A 110 -0.38 7.52 5.05
N LYS A 111 -1.41 7.14 5.80
CA LYS A 111 -2.11 5.87 5.67
C LYS A 111 -3.48 6.13 5.09
N VAL A 112 -3.80 5.49 3.97
CA VAL A 112 -5.10 5.62 3.31
C VAL A 112 -5.78 4.26 3.16
N ALA A 113 -7.11 4.26 3.06
CA ALA A 113 -7.91 3.11 2.67
C ALA A 113 -8.58 3.37 1.32
N ALA A 114 -8.50 2.40 0.39
CA ALA A 114 -9.25 2.46 -0.86
C ALA A 114 -10.70 2.02 -0.60
N VAL A 115 -11.67 2.81 -1.04
CA VAL A 115 -13.10 2.59 -0.82
C VAL A 115 -13.79 2.45 -2.18
N GLU A 116 -14.35 1.27 -2.47
CA GLU A 116 -15.24 1.00 -3.60
C GLU A 116 -14.72 1.45 -4.98
N ARG A 117 -13.40 1.63 -5.15
CA ARG A 117 -12.72 2.21 -6.33
C ARG A 117 -13.10 3.65 -6.65
N THR A 118 -13.80 4.35 -5.77
CA THR A 118 -14.30 5.72 -6.02
C THR A 118 -13.44 6.78 -5.35
N HIS A 119 -12.82 6.44 -4.22
CA HIS A 119 -11.99 7.36 -3.45
C HIS A 119 -11.05 6.64 -2.49
N PHE A 120 -10.13 7.41 -1.93
CA PHE A 120 -9.27 7.05 -0.82
C PHE A 120 -9.63 7.87 0.41
N THR A 121 -9.86 7.19 1.53
CA THR A 121 -10.03 7.84 2.82
C THR A 121 -8.68 7.94 3.52
N VAL A 122 -8.28 9.16 3.92
CA VAL A 122 -7.10 9.36 4.78
C VAL A 122 -7.43 8.93 6.20
N LEU A 123 -6.70 7.93 6.69
CA LEU A 123 -6.88 7.40 8.05
C LEU A 123 -5.94 8.07 9.05
N ASN A 124 -4.71 8.32 8.61
CA ASN A 124 -3.68 8.97 9.43
C ASN A 124 -2.74 9.77 8.54
N TYR A 125 -2.32 10.93 9.04
CA TYR A 125 -1.25 11.74 8.48
C TYR A 125 -0.29 12.13 9.60
N LEU A 126 0.99 11.75 9.47
CA LEU A 126 2.06 12.14 10.38
C LEU A 126 3.05 13.04 9.63
N VAL A 127 3.11 14.30 10.05
CA VAL A 127 4.00 15.34 9.51
C VAL A 127 5.45 15.05 9.88
N ILE A 128 6.41 15.34 9.00
CA ILE A 128 7.84 15.07 9.26
C ILE A 128 8.36 15.77 10.52
N ALA A 129 7.91 17.00 10.78
CA ALA A 129 8.28 17.75 11.98
C ALA A 129 7.90 17.00 13.27
N ASP A 130 6.73 16.37 13.29
CA ASP A 130 6.26 15.55 14.40
C ASP A 130 6.98 14.21 14.47
N LEU A 131 7.22 13.58 13.31
CA LEU A 131 7.94 12.31 13.22
C LEU A 131 9.38 12.41 13.71
N LYS A 132 10.04 13.55 13.48
CA LYS A 132 11.40 13.82 14.00
C LYS A 132 11.43 13.98 15.50
N LYS A 133 10.38 14.57 16.10
CA LYS A 133 10.25 14.73 17.56
C LYS A 133 9.87 13.44 18.28
N SER A 134 9.03 12.63 17.63
CA SER A 134 8.40 11.45 18.21
C SER A 134 8.42 10.25 17.24
N PRO A 135 9.61 9.71 16.92
CA PRO A 135 9.76 8.62 15.95
C PRO A 135 9.06 7.31 16.37
N GLU A 136 8.78 7.12 17.65
CA GLU A 136 8.04 5.99 18.19
C GLU A 136 6.59 5.93 17.64
N ARG A 137 5.99 7.07 17.28
CA ARG A 137 4.63 7.14 16.71
C ARG A 137 4.52 6.44 15.36
N ILE A 138 5.64 6.26 14.65
CA ILE A 138 5.67 5.59 13.35
C ILE A 138 5.05 4.19 13.46
N ASN A 139 5.52 3.39 14.41
CA ASN A 139 5.10 1.99 14.52
C ASN A 139 3.70 1.83 15.14
N GLN A 140 3.11 2.89 15.69
CA GLN A 140 1.72 2.90 16.17
C GLN A 140 0.73 2.97 14.99
N VAL A 141 1.14 3.57 13.87
CA VAL A 141 0.29 3.78 12.69
C VAL A 141 0.66 2.84 11.55
N PHE A 142 1.96 2.62 11.37
CA PHE A 142 2.56 1.94 10.22
C PHE A 142 3.17 0.59 10.63
N PRO A 143 2.99 -0.48 9.82
CA PRO A 143 3.69 -1.75 10.04
C PRO A 143 5.21 -1.56 10.00
N LEU A 144 5.94 -2.40 10.74
CA LEU A 144 7.41 -2.31 10.88
C LEU A 144 8.16 -2.09 9.54
N PRO A 145 7.92 -2.85 8.45
CA PRO A 145 8.66 -2.65 7.21
C PRO A 145 8.41 -1.30 6.53
N VAL A 146 7.22 -0.72 6.75
CA VAL A 146 6.88 0.63 6.27
C VAL A 146 7.52 1.68 7.18
N GLY A 147 7.49 1.42 8.49
CA GLY A 147 8.11 2.27 9.48
C GLY A 147 9.61 2.44 9.28
N ASP A 148 10.32 1.38 8.89
CA ASP A 148 11.75 1.45 8.55
C ASP A 148 12.02 2.38 7.36
N LYS A 149 11.18 2.32 6.32
CA LYS A 149 11.27 3.22 5.17
C LYS A 149 11.00 4.67 5.54
N ILE A 150 10.07 4.91 6.47
CA ILE A 150 9.80 6.26 7.00
C ILE A 150 11.03 6.75 7.76
N ARG A 151 11.60 5.94 8.66
CA ARG A 151 12.82 6.28 9.43
C ARG A 151 13.99 6.65 8.53
N LEU A 152 14.14 6.01 7.37
CA LEU A 152 15.18 6.36 6.40
C LEU A 152 15.03 7.78 5.83
N ARG A 153 13.83 8.35 5.81
CA ARG A 153 13.58 9.73 5.36
C ARG A 153 13.73 10.77 6.46
N LEU A 154 13.84 10.34 7.72
CA LEU A 154 14.03 11.25 8.86
C LEU A 154 15.49 11.58 9.12
N LYS A 155 16.41 10.77 8.59
CA LYS A 155 17.87 10.97 8.65
C LYS A 155 18.28 12.09 7.69
#